data_AF-A0A949EBC7-F1
#
_entry.id   AF-A0A949EBC7-F1
#
_cell.length_a   1.000
_cell.length_b   1.000
_cell.length_c   1.000
_cell.angle_alpha   90.00
_cell.angle_beta   90.00
_cell.angle_gamma   90.00
#
_symmetry.space_group_name_H-M   'P 1'
#
loop_
_entity.id
_entity.type
_entity.pdbx_description
1 polymer ?
#
loop_
_entity_poly.entity_id
_entity_poly.type
_entity_poly.pdbx_seq_one_letter_code
_entity_poly.pdbx_strand_id
1 'polypeptide(L)' 'MTELEKLRVLIPHWIEHSHSHQHEFAKWVAVAKDTGQEEAAEAIDKALQKLAKADKYLRKALEALGGPVEGHHGHDHTH' A
#
# COMPACT_ATOMS: atom_id res chain seq x y z
N MET A 1 0.99 4.84 -23.78
CA MET A 1 0.22 4.73 -22.52
C MET A 1 -0.49 6.06 -22.30
N THR A 2 -1.80 6.05 -22.15
CA THR A 2 -2.63 7.19 -21.75
C THR A 2 -2.48 7.46 -20.26
N GLU A 3 -2.88 8.65 -19.79
CA GLU A 3 -2.88 8.96 -18.36
C GLU A 3 -3.74 7.98 -17.54
N LEU A 4 -4.84 7.47 -18.11
CA LEU A 4 -5.68 6.45 -17.47
C LEU A 4 -4.97 5.09 -17.35
N GLU A 5 -4.26 4.66 -18.39
CA GLU A 5 -3.46 3.44 -18.34
C GLU A 5 -2.30 3.57 -17.34
N LYS A 6 -1.66 4.75 -17.29
CA LYS A 6 -0.62 5.06 -16.28
C LYS A 6 -1.18 4.99 -14.86
N LEU A 7 -2.36 5.56 -14.63
CA LEU A 7 -3.03 5.49 -13.33
C LEU A 7 -3.34 4.03 -12.92
N ARG A 8 -3.78 3.19 -13.86
CA ARG A 8 -4.03 1.75 -13.63
C ARG A 8 -2.77 0.96 -13.30
N VAL A 9 -1.58 1.42 -13.72
CA VAL A 9 -0.28 0.84 -13.32
C VAL A 9 0.18 1.36 -11.96
N LEU A 10 -0.02 2.65 -11.67
CA LEU A 10 0.42 3.27 -10.41
C LEU A 10 -0.36 2.78 -9.20
N ILE A 11 -1.67 2.55 -9.34
CA ILE A 11 -2.51 2.12 -8.21
C ILE A 11 -2.02 0.80 -7.57
N PRO A 12 -1.77 -0.29 -8.32
CA PRO A 12 -1.16 -1.50 -7.78
C PRO A 12 0.18 -1.24 -7.07
N HIS A 13 1.05 -0.41 -7.67
CA HIS A 13 2.35 -0.07 -7.09
C HIS A 13 2.22 0.67 -5.74
N TRP A 14 1.27 1.60 -5.62
CA TRP A 14 1.00 2.28 -4.35
C TRP A 14 0.44 1.35 -3.28
N ILE A 15 -0.41 0.38 -3.65
CA ILE A 15 -0.91 -0.65 -2.73
C ILE A 15 0.25 -1.52 -2.24
N GLU A 16 1.12 -1.98 -3.14
CA GLU A 16 2.31 -2.76 -2.79
C GLU A 16 3.23 -1.98 -1.84
N HIS A 17 3.50 -0.71 -2.14
CA HIS A 17 4.29 0.16 -1.27
C HIS A 17 3.62 0.35 0.11
N SER A 18 2.30 0.51 0.13
CA SER A 18 1.52 0.64 1.36
C SER A 18 1.59 -0.62 2.24
N HIS A 19 1.64 -1.82 1.65
CA HIS A 19 1.86 -3.05 2.41
C HIS A 19 3.24 -3.09 3.09
N SER A 20 4.30 -2.60 2.42
CA SER A 20 5.62 -2.48 3.02
C SER A 20 5.60 -1.57 4.26
N HIS A 21 4.95 -0.39 4.14
CA HIS A 21 4.75 0.51 5.28
C HIS A 21 3.89 -0.09 6.38
N GLN A 22 2.83 -0.84 6.06
CA GLN A 22 2.01 -1.52 7.07
C GLN A 22 2.82 -2.52 7.89
N HIS A 23 3.71 -3.29 7.25
CA HIS A 23 4.60 -4.22 7.92
C HIS A 23 5.60 -3.49 8.84
N GLU A 24 6.21 -2.42 8.34
CA GLU A 24 7.10 -1.54 9.13
C GLU A 24 6.35 -0.96 10.34
N PHE A 25 5.14 -0.44 10.15
CA PHE A 25 4.34 0.17 11.22
C PHE A 25 3.95 -0.85 12.28
N ALA A 26 3.56 -2.07 11.88
CA ALA A 26 3.22 -3.14 12.81
C ALA A 26 4.39 -3.49 13.74
N LYS A 27 5.61 -3.55 13.19
CA LYS A 27 6.84 -3.72 13.97
C LYS A 27 7.01 -2.61 15.02
N TRP A 28 6.80 -1.35 14.62
CA TRP A 28 6.96 -0.21 15.53
C TRP A 28 5.84 -0.08 16.56
N VAL A 29 4.62 -0.52 16.27
CA VAL A 29 3.55 -0.67 17.28
C VAL A 29 4.01 -1.63 18.37
N ALA A 30 4.58 -2.78 18.00
CA ALA A 30 5.08 -3.74 18.97
C ALA A 30 6.19 -3.15 19.85
N VAL A 31 7.18 -2.49 19.24
CA VAL A 31 8.28 -1.82 19.98
C VAL A 31 7.75 -0.73 20.93
N ALA A 32 6.78 0.08 20.48
CA ALA A 32 6.19 1.12 21.31
C ALA A 32 5.44 0.53 22.51
N LYS A 33 4.72 -0.59 22.32
CA LYS A 33 4.06 -1.31 23.43
C LYS A 33 5.07 -1.88 24.41
N ASP A 34 6.11 -2.55 23.93
CA ASP A 34 7.15 -3.17 24.76
C ASP A 34 7.96 -2.14 25.58
N THR A 35 7.99 -0.88 25.12
CA THR A 35 8.68 0.22 25.81
C THR A 35 7.75 1.09 26.66
N GLY A 36 6.48 0.71 26.82
CA GLY A 36 5.49 1.42 27.63
C GLY A 36 4.98 2.73 27.01
N GLN A 37 5.20 2.94 25.71
CA GLN A 37 4.76 4.13 24.96
C GLN A 37 3.37 3.91 24.35
N GLU A 38 2.36 3.77 25.21
CA GLU A 38 1.00 3.40 24.80
C GLU A 38 0.37 4.38 23.81
N GLU A 39 0.49 5.69 24.05
CA GLU A 39 -0.07 6.73 23.17
C GLU A 39 0.56 6.68 21.77
N ALA A 40 1.88 6.49 21.70
CA ALA A 40 2.60 6.35 20.43
C ALA A 40 2.17 5.06 19.70
N ALA A 41 2.06 3.94 20.43
CA ALA A 41 1.59 2.68 19.86
C ALA A 41 0.18 2.81 19.27
N GLU A 42 -0.74 3.48 19.98
CA GLU A 42 -2.10 3.74 19.49
C GLU A 42 -2.11 4.63 18.25
N ALA A 43 -1.29 5.67 18.21
CA ALA A 43 -1.21 6.58 17.08
C ALA A 43 -0.68 5.87 15.82
N ILE A 44 0.36 5.05 15.96
CA ILE A 44 0.92 4.25 14.85
C ILE A 44 -0.08 3.18 14.40
N ASP A 45 -0.76 2.51 15.33
CA ASP A 45 -1.80 1.52 15.00
C ASP A 45 -2.96 2.16 14.22
N LYS A 46 -3.41 3.35 14.64
CA LYS A 46 -4.40 4.14 13.88
C LYS A 46 -3.88 4.47 12.48
N ALA A 47 -2.61 4.83 12.32
CA ALA A 47 -2.01 5.10 11.01
C ALA A 47 -2.03 3.84 10.12
N LEU A 48 -1.67 2.67 10.66
CA LEU A 48 -1.75 1.37 9.97
C LEU A 48 -3.17 1.09 9.48
N GLN A 49 -4.19 1.27 10.33
CA GLN A 49 -5.59 1.07 9.96
C GLN A 49 -6.06 2.02 8.85
N LYS A 50 -5.62 3.29 8.88
CA LYS A 50 -5.94 4.27 7.83
C LYS A 50 -5.27 3.90 6.51
N LEU A 51 -4.04 3.42 6.55
CA LEU A 51 -3.32 2.97 5.35
C LEU A 51 -3.99 1.75 4.71
N ALA A 52 -4.38 0.75 5.52
CA ALA A 52 -5.17 -0.39 5.03
C ALA A 52 -6.54 0.03 4.46
N LYS A 53 -7.14 1.11 5.00
CA LYS A 53 -8.37 1.68 4.43
C LYS A 53 -8.10 2.39 3.10
N ALA A 54 -6.97 3.07 2.95
CA ALA A 54 -6.56 3.69 1.68
C ALA A 54 -6.42 2.62 0.59
N ASP A 55 -5.78 1.49 0.88
CA ASP A 55 -5.65 0.36 -0.07
C ASP A 55 -7.00 -0.16 -0.56
N LYS A 56 -8.00 -0.22 0.32
CA LYS A 56 -9.38 -0.60 -0.07
C LYS A 56 -9.98 0.38 -1.07
N TYR A 57 -9.77 1.68 -0.89
CA TYR A 57 -10.26 2.69 -1.83
C TYR A 57 -9.46 2.71 -3.13
N LEU A 58 -8.14 2.50 -3.07
CA LEU A 58 -7.29 2.35 -4.24
C LEU A 58 -7.74 1.15 -5.10
N ARG A 59 -8.05 0.01 -4.47
CA ARG A 59 -8.59 -1.17 -5.17
C ARG A 59 -9.93 -0.88 -5.85
N LYS A 60 -10.84 -0.17 -5.17
CA LYS A 60 -12.10 0.29 -5.77
C LYS A 60 -11.89 1.24 -6.94
N ALA A 61 -10.92 2.15 -6.85
CA ALA A 61 -10.55 3.04 -7.95
C ALA A 61 -10.03 2.23 -9.16
N LEU A 62 -9.19 1.22 -8.92
CA LEU A 62 -8.70 0.34 -9.97
C LEU A 62 -9.83 -0.43 -10.65
N GLU A 63 -10.77 -0.98 -9.88
CA GLU A 63 -11.97 -1.66 -10.40
C GLU A 63 -12.82 -0.72 -11.27
N ALA A 64 -13.05 0.52 -10.81
CA ALA A 64 -13.79 1.53 -11.57
C ALA A 64 -13.08 1.96 -12.86
N LEU A 65 -11.76 1.82 -12.93
CA LEU A 65 -10.93 2.08 -14.12
C LEU A 65 -10.82 0.88 -15.07
N GLY A 66 -11.54 -0.22 -14.81
CA GLY A 66 -11.51 -1.43 -15.63
C GLY A 66 -10.43 -2.44 -15.25
N GLY A 67 -9.94 -2.39 -14.01
CA GLY A 67 -8.98 -3.35 -13.45
C GLY A 67 -7.52 -3.08 -13.84
N PRO A 68 -6.58 -3.95 -13.42
CA PRO A 68 -5.18 -3.87 -13.83
C PRO A 68 -5.05 -3.89 -15.36
N VAL A 69 -3.96 -3.32 -15.89
CA VAL A 69 -3.64 -3.45 -17.32
C VAL A 69 -3.20 -4.89 -17.58
N GLU A 70 -3.99 -5.66 -18.34
CA GLU A 70 -3.58 -7.00 -18.78
C GLU A 70 -2.40 -6.88 -19.76
N GLY A 71 -1.28 -7.55 -19.48
CA GLY A 71 -0.20 -7.73 -20.46
C GLY A 71 1.12 -6.97 -20.28
N HIS A 72 1.40 -6.33 -19.14
CA HIS A 72 2.76 -5.82 -18.83
C HIS A 72 3.52 -6.77 -17.88
N HIS A 73 3.73 -8.00 -18.32
CA HIS A 73 4.80 -8.85 -17.81
C HIS A 73 6.03 -8.70 -18.72
N GLY A 74 7.15 -8.28 -18.14
CA GLY A 74 8.48 -8.48 -18.73
C GLY A 74 9.20 -7.22 -19.19
N HIS A 75 9.76 -6.46 -18.25
CA HIS A 75 11.11 -5.98 -18.49
C HIS A 75 12.05 -7.11 -18.09
N ASP A 76 12.40 -7.88 -19.11
CA ASP A 76 13.57 -8.74 -19.19
C ASP A 76 14.80 -7.93 -18.73
N HIS A 77 15.36 -8.31 -17.58
CA HIS A 77 16.73 -7.98 -17.23
C HIS A 77 17.59 -9.17 -17.63
N THR A 78 17.90 -9.28 -18.92
CA THR A 78 19.07 -10.03 -19.36
C THR A 78 20.34 -9.33 -18.88
N HIS A 79 21.07 -10.05 -18.01
CA HIS A 79 22.52 -10.05 -17.77
C HIS A 79 23.19 -8.76 -17.29
#